data_AF-A0A1X7I415-F1
#
_entry.id   AF-A0A1X7I415-F1
#
_cell.length_a   1.000
_cell.length_b   1.000
_cell.length_c   1.000
_cell.angle_alpha   90.00
_cell.angle_beta   90.00
_cell.angle_gamma   90.00
#
_symmetry.space_group_name_H-M   'P 1'
#
loop_
_entity.id
_entity.type
_entity.pdbx_description
1 polymer ?
#
loop_
_entity_poly.entity_id
_entity_poly.type
_entity_poly.pdbx_seq_one_letter_code
_entity_poly.pdbx_strand_id
1 'polypeptide(L)'
;MIGLLCISVCSIAQTTKTQSTKEAYIPTSIWRVPEGNDYNNPESEYSNARRLESDNIVLFWSKEYGPNPMDNQEETKRFDPKMVLATCEEFYRFYANDLKFVSVGNSLSDTYKLLMFVFGGGDGTAYGGGAEDKIGVMWTPAARIHKTPYGALAHEMGHSFQYLAKCDGNWAYSSPIEGSRGNSIFEMTSQYMLWQVYPEWITFENYHLKAFLGKTHYAFLHETNQYHAPFVLEYWATKHGIDFIGKMWRNAIKGEDPVRTYQRLSNISQTAFNDELFDAYRRFVTWDMPRIEKVSAPYANQHYTNLDSISGQRWRIAASHVPQNYGYNAIPLAVPQGENNLVKLQFAGMTTYNNVTVPQPENSGWRYGFIAVSKEGKRTYGETYHNPQGQASFNVPQNTEFLWLVVMGAPREHHVHLIDGKEETKERWPYEIELMNTKVLAKTTGETK
;
A
#
# COMPACT_ATOMS: atom_id res chain seq x y z
N MET A 1 10.27 43.34 -56.12
CA MET A 1 10.68 41.94 -56.33
C MET A 1 10.27 41.17 -55.08
N ILE A 2 9.20 40.39 -55.18
CA ILE A 2 8.61 39.62 -54.07
C ILE A 2 9.40 38.30 -53.98
N GLY A 3 10.08 38.06 -52.86
CA GLY A 3 10.77 36.80 -52.58
C GLY A 3 9.83 35.82 -51.89
N LEU A 4 9.50 34.72 -52.58
CA LEU A 4 8.78 33.58 -52.01
C LEU A 4 9.65 32.84 -51.00
N LEU A 5 9.16 32.69 -49.77
CA LEU A 5 9.74 31.80 -48.76
C LEU A 5 9.04 30.43 -48.89
N CYS A 6 9.74 29.43 -49.44
CA CYS A 6 9.26 28.04 -49.45
C CYS A 6 9.47 27.41 -48.07
N ILE A 7 8.38 27.20 -47.32
CA ILE A 7 8.38 26.40 -46.10
C ILE A 7 8.18 24.94 -46.52
N SER A 8 9.23 24.13 -46.38
CA SER A 8 9.16 22.68 -46.56
C SER A 8 8.55 22.06 -45.30
N VAL A 9 7.34 21.51 -45.43
CA VAL A 9 6.69 20.75 -44.35
C VAL A 9 7.17 19.31 -44.43
N CYS A 10 8.12 18.94 -43.58
CA CYS A 10 8.44 17.53 -43.34
C CYS A 10 7.29 16.87 -42.59
N SER A 11 6.46 16.11 -43.31
CA SER A 11 5.49 15.20 -42.71
C SER A 11 6.23 14.05 -42.03
N ILE A 12 6.32 14.07 -40.71
CA ILE A 12 6.73 12.89 -39.93
C ILE A 12 5.58 11.89 -40.04
N ALA A 13 5.77 10.86 -40.85
CA ALA A 13 4.88 9.70 -40.87
C ALA A 13 4.99 9.01 -39.50
N GLN A 14 3.98 9.20 -38.65
CA GLN A 14 3.75 8.31 -37.52
C GLN A 14 3.40 6.94 -38.09
N THR A 15 4.36 6.02 -38.06
CA THR A 15 4.08 4.60 -38.24
C THR A 15 3.19 4.14 -37.09
N THR A 16 1.88 4.15 -37.30
CA THR A 16 0.94 3.39 -36.49
C THR A 16 1.29 1.92 -36.68
N LYS A 17 2.05 1.34 -35.74
CA LYS A 17 2.10 -0.12 -35.59
C LYS A 17 0.65 -0.56 -35.39
N THR A 18 0.10 -1.28 -36.36
CA THR A 18 -1.15 -2.03 -36.18
C THR A 18 -0.92 -2.96 -35.00
N GLN A 19 -1.54 -2.66 -33.85
CA GLN A 19 -1.48 -3.51 -32.69
C GLN A 19 -2.15 -4.84 -33.06
N SER A 20 -1.40 -5.93 -33.10
CA SER A 20 -2.00 -7.24 -33.35
C SER A 20 -2.99 -7.55 -32.24
N THR A 21 -4.15 -8.07 -32.56
CA THR A 21 -5.16 -8.48 -31.57
C THR A 21 -4.57 -9.52 -30.62
N LYS A 22 -4.66 -9.29 -29.30
CA LYS A 22 -4.17 -10.21 -28.27
C LYS A 22 -4.87 -11.57 -28.36
N GLU A 23 -4.14 -12.64 -28.07
CA GLU A 23 -4.62 -14.01 -28.06
C GLU A 23 -5.36 -14.32 -26.74
N ALA A 24 -6.55 -14.91 -26.83
CA ALA A 24 -7.26 -15.52 -25.71
C ALA A 24 -6.71 -16.92 -25.42
N TYR A 25 -5.47 -16.99 -24.92
CA TYR A 25 -4.81 -18.23 -24.57
C TYR A 25 -5.43 -18.84 -23.29
N ILE A 26 -5.87 -20.10 -23.37
CA ILE A 26 -6.43 -20.84 -22.24
C ILE A 26 -5.44 -21.97 -21.88
N PRO A 27 -4.75 -21.89 -20.72
CA PRO A 27 -3.87 -22.94 -20.22
C PRO A 27 -4.54 -24.31 -20.12
N THR A 28 -3.72 -25.38 -20.16
CA THR A 28 -4.23 -26.75 -20.01
C THR A 28 -4.75 -27.00 -18.60
N SER A 29 -4.11 -26.40 -17.61
CA SER A 29 -4.52 -26.46 -16.21
C SER A 29 -4.57 -25.06 -15.63
N ILE A 30 -5.71 -24.73 -15.01
CA ILE A 30 -5.95 -23.46 -14.33
C ILE A 30 -6.51 -23.81 -12.96
N TRP A 31 -5.95 -23.21 -11.91
CA TRP A 31 -6.49 -23.39 -10.56
C TRP A 31 -7.98 -23.00 -10.52
N ARG A 32 -8.80 -23.73 -9.76
CA ARG A 32 -10.28 -23.55 -9.70
C ARG A 32 -11.04 -23.73 -11.01
N VAL A 33 -10.41 -24.33 -12.03
CA VAL A 33 -11.10 -24.86 -13.21
C VAL A 33 -11.05 -26.39 -13.14
N PRO A 34 -12.16 -27.11 -13.41
CA PRO A 34 -12.14 -28.56 -13.43
C PRO A 34 -11.10 -29.11 -14.42
N GLU A 35 -10.40 -30.18 -14.05
CA GLU A 35 -9.49 -30.87 -14.95
C GLU A 35 -10.26 -31.38 -16.18
N GLY A 36 -9.72 -31.11 -17.37
CA GLY A 36 -10.38 -31.48 -18.63
C GLY A 36 -11.63 -30.69 -18.98
N ASN A 37 -11.86 -29.50 -18.39
CA ASN A 37 -12.99 -28.63 -18.75
C ASN A 37 -13.01 -28.34 -20.26
N ASP A 38 -14.01 -28.87 -20.97
CA ASP A 38 -14.20 -28.60 -22.39
C ASP A 38 -14.98 -27.31 -22.60
N TYR A 39 -14.27 -26.24 -22.98
CA TYR A 39 -14.87 -24.92 -23.21
C TYR A 39 -15.84 -24.87 -24.40
N ASN A 40 -15.86 -25.88 -25.28
CA ASN A 40 -16.81 -25.96 -26.39
C ASN A 40 -18.09 -26.73 -26.03
N ASN A 41 -18.11 -27.43 -24.89
CA ASN A 41 -19.30 -28.09 -24.38
C ASN A 41 -20.11 -27.12 -23.49
N PRO A 42 -21.37 -26.78 -23.83
CA PRO A 42 -22.19 -25.87 -23.02
C PRO A 42 -22.51 -26.39 -21.60
N GLU A 43 -22.37 -27.70 -21.35
CA GLU A 43 -22.63 -28.34 -20.05
C GLU A 43 -21.42 -28.35 -19.10
N SER A 44 -20.23 -28.00 -19.62
CA SER A 44 -19.03 -27.81 -18.82
C SER A 44 -19.20 -26.70 -17.78
N GLU A 45 -18.40 -26.73 -16.73
CA GLU A 45 -18.46 -25.71 -15.68
C GLU A 45 -18.26 -24.30 -16.27
N TYR A 46 -17.22 -24.16 -17.10
CA TYR A 46 -16.97 -22.97 -17.91
C TYR A 46 -17.07 -23.31 -19.40
N SER A 47 -17.69 -22.43 -20.17
CA SER A 47 -17.96 -22.66 -21.60
C SER A 47 -17.92 -21.35 -22.38
N ASN A 48 -17.60 -21.43 -23.68
CA ASN A 48 -17.70 -20.33 -24.63
C ASN A 48 -19.13 -19.77 -24.76
N ALA A 49 -20.15 -20.51 -24.33
CA ALA A 49 -21.53 -20.02 -24.22
C ALA A 49 -21.76 -19.06 -23.02
N ARG A 50 -20.84 -19.03 -22.05
CA ARG A 50 -20.89 -18.22 -20.82
C ARG A 50 -19.57 -17.45 -20.66
N ARG A 51 -19.30 -16.65 -21.69
CA ARG A 51 -18.04 -15.93 -21.88
C ARG A 51 -18.31 -14.52 -22.40
N LEU A 52 -17.51 -13.56 -21.96
CA LEU A 52 -17.35 -12.26 -22.61
C LEU A 52 -15.86 -11.95 -22.78
N GLU A 53 -15.54 -11.10 -23.74
CA GLU A 53 -14.16 -10.76 -24.07
C GLU A 53 -14.05 -9.28 -24.47
N SER A 54 -13.02 -8.64 -23.95
CA SER A 54 -12.58 -7.29 -24.29
C SER A 54 -11.19 -7.34 -24.93
N ASP A 55 -10.54 -6.20 -25.17
CA ASP A 55 -9.22 -6.17 -25.80
C ASP A 55 -8.14 -6.88 -24.97
N ASN A 56 -8.24 -6.85 -23.63
CA ASN A 56 -7.21 -7.35 -22.73
C ASN A 56 -7.66 -8.50 -21.83
N ILE A 57 -8.96 -8.80 -21.74
CA ILE A 57 -9.50 -9.72 -20.73
C ILE A 57 -10.54 -10.65 -21.34
N VAL A 58 -10.51 -11.91 -20.91
CA VAL A 58 -11.56 -12.90 -21.19
C VAL A 58 -12.22 -13.26 -19.86
N LEU A 59 -13.52 -13.04 -19.77
CA LEU A 59 -14.36 -13.35 -18.62
C LEU A 59 -15.17 -14.62 -18.89
N PHE A 60 -15.04 -15.62 -18.03
CA PHE A 60 -15.91 -16.79 -17.94
C PHE A 60 -16.73 -16.75 -16.65
N TRP A 61 -17.91 -17.36 -16.66
CA TRP A 61 -18.65 -17.61 -15.43
C TRP A 61 -19.18 -19.05 -15.37
N SER A 62 -19.28 -19.55 -14.14
CA SER A 62 -19.80 -20.88 -13.84
C SER A 62 -21.21 -21.06 -14.42
N LYS A 63 -21.51 -22.29 -14.86
CA LYS A 63 -22.84 -22.70 -15.29
C LYS A 63 -23.93 -22.48 -14.24
N GLU A 64 -23.58 -22.40 -12.95
CA GLU A 64 -24.57 -22.12 -11.89
C GLU A 64 -25.28 -20.77 -12.05
N TYR A 65 -24.63 -19.81 -12.72
CA TYR A 65 -25.20 -18.48 -12.97
C TYR A 65 -26.10 -18.43 -14.22
N GLY A 66 -26.25 -19.54 -14.94
CA GLY A 66 -27.03 -19.62 -16.16
C GLY A 66 -26.40 -18.86 -17.34
N PRO A 67 -27.14 -18.71 -18.46
CA PRO A 67 -26.66 -18.01 -19.65
C PRO A 67 -26.52 -16.50 -19.46
N ASN A 68 -27.26 -15.92 -18.52
CA ASN A 68 -27.21 -14.50 -18.19
C ASN A 68 -27.25 -14.32 -16.66
N PRO A 69 -26.12 -13.99 -16.01
CA PRO A 69 -26.05 -13.82 -14.56
C PRO A 69 -26.98 -12.74 -14.00
N MET A 70 -27.43 -11.79 -14.83
CA MET A 70 -28.39 -10.75 -14.43
C MET A 70 -29.80 -11.29 -14.15
N ASP A 71 -30.15 -12.47 -14.67
CA ASP A 71 -31.45 -13.09 -14.46
C ASP A 71 -31.51 -13.90 -13.15
N ASN A 72 -30.39 -13.99 -12.42
CA ASN A 72 -30.31 -14.74 -11.17
C ASN A 72 -31.22 -14.11 -10.10
N GLN A 73 -32.10 -14.90 -9.50
CA GLN A 73 -33.05 -14.42 -8.49
C GLN A 73 -32.37 -14.07 -7.16
N GLU A 74 -31.24 -14.71 -6.84
CA GLU A 74 -30.43 -14.37 -5.68
C GLU A 74 -29.57 -13.13 -5.98
N GLU A 75 -29.84 -12.02 -5.31
CA GLU A 75 -29.12 -10.75 -5.51
C GLU A 75 -27.60 -10.91 -5.36
N THR A 76 -27.15 -11.72 -4.41
CA THR A 76 -25.72 -11.94 -4.16
C THR A 76 -25.01 -12.76 -5.25
N LYS A 77 -25.78 -13.43 -6.12
CA LYS A 77 -25.30 -14.18 -7.29
C LYS A 77 -25.53 -13.42 -8.60
N ARG A 78 -26.17 -12.24 -8.55
CA ARG A 78 -26.46 -11.42 -9.71
C ARG A 78 -25.33 -10.44 -9.96
N PHE A 79 -24.76 -10.45 -11.15
CA PHE A 79 -23.74 -9.48 -11.57
C PHE A 79 -23.90 -9.17 -13.05
N ASP A 80 -23.47 -7.97 -13.46
CA ASP A 80 -23.47 -7.56 -14.87
C ASP A 80 -22.08 -7.88 -15.48
N PRO A 81 -21.96 -8.92 -16.33
CA PRO A 81 -20.67 -9.31 -16.88
C PRO A 81 -20.07 -8.22 -17.79
N LYS A 82 -20.89 -7.37 -18.43
CA LYS A 82 -20.41 -6.28 -19.29
C LYS A 82 -19.84 -5.14 -18.45
N MET A 83 -20.53 -4.75 -17.37
CA MET A 83 -20.05 -3.72 -16.45
C MET A 83 -18.75 -4.16 -15.78
N VAL A 84 -18.71 -5.40 -15.26
CA VAL A 84 -17.52 -5.99 -14.66
C VAL A 84 -16.33 -5.96 -15.63
N LEU A 85 -16.53 -6.44 -16.87
CA LEU A 85 -15.48 -6.46 -17.87
C LEU A 85 -14.99 -5.07 -18.26
N ALA A 86 -15.91 -4.10 -18.44
CA ALA A 86 -15.57 -2.72 -18.78
C ALA A 86 -14.76 -2.03 -17.67
N THR A 87 -15.13 -2.23 -16.40
CA THR A 87 -14.37 -1.68 -15.26
C THR A 87 -13.01 -2.35 -15.11
N CYS A 88 -12.92 -3.67 -15.29
CA CYS A 88 -11.63 -4.38 -15.29
C CYS A 88 -10.71 -3.90 -16.42
N GLU A 89 -11.24 -3.53 -17.57
CA GLU A 89 -10.48 -2.91 -18.66
C GLU A 89 -9.89 -1.54 -18.26
N GLU A 90 -10.59 -0.76 -17.44
CA GLU A 90 -10.05 0.50 -16.89
C GLU A 90 -8.90 0.23 -15.93
N PHE A 91 -9.04 -0.75 -15.03
CA PHE A 91 -7.95 -1.17 -14.13
C PHE A 91 -6.74 -1.65 -14.92
N TYR A 92 -6.95 -2.52 -15.90
CA TYR A 92 -5.90 -3.07 -16.73
C TYR A 92 -5.09 -1.95 -17.41
N ARG A 93 -5.77 -1.00 -18.07
CA ARG A 93 -5.12 0.12 -18.73
C ARG A 93 -4.31 0.95 -17.75
N PHE A 94 -4.86 1.23 -16.57
CA PHE A 94 -4.17 2.01 -15.56
C PHE A 94 -2.93 1.28 -15.02
N TYR A 95 -3.02 -0.02 -14.75
CA TYR A 95 -1.91 -0.82 -14.24
C TYR A 95 -0.79 -1.03 -15.27
N ALA A 96 -1.15 -1.17 -16.55
CA ALA A 96 -0.21 -1.33 -17.65
C ALA A 96 0.43 0.00 -18.10
N ASN A 97 -0.36 1.07 -18.23
CA ASN A 97 0.09 2.30 -18.88
C ASN A 97 0.57 3.36 -17.88
N ASP A 98 -0.15 3.54 -16.77
CA ASP A 98 0.11 4.60 -15.79
C ASP A 98 1.05 4.09 -14.69
N LEU A 99 0.74 2.97 -14.05
CA LEU A 99 1.62 2.36 -13.04
C LEU A 99 2.79 1.58 -13.65
N LYS A 100 2.66 1.21 -14.93
CA LYS A 100 3.67 0.51 -15.72
C LYS A 100 4.18 -0.77 -15.07
N PHE A 101 3.34 -1.58 -14.42
CA PHE A 101 3.83 -2.83 -13.81
C PHE A 101 4.47 -3.79 -14.83
N VAL A 102 4.05 -3.66 -16.09
CA VAL A 102 4.64 -4.29 -17.26
C VAL A 102 5.23 -3.23 -18.19
N SER A 103 6.11 -3.65 -19.10
CA SER A 103 6.63 -2.76 -20.15
C SER A 103 5.86 -2.96 -21.44
N VAL A 104 4.85 -2.12 -21.71
CA VAL A 104 4.04 -2.19 -22.94
C VAL A 104 4.93 -2.14 -24.19
N GLY A 105 4.69 -3.06 -25.12
CA GLY A 105 5.53 -3.34 -26.30
C GLY A 105 6.65 -4.35 -26.05
N ASN A 106 6.86 -4.78 -24.80
CA ASN A 106 7.83 -5.80 -24.38
C ASN A 106 7.31 -6.57 -23.16
N SER A 107 6.05 -6.99 -23.20
CA SER A 107 5.43 -7.80 -22.16
C SER A 107 4.64 -8.95 -22.76
N LEU A 108 4.53 -10.08 -22.04
CA LEU A 108 3.58 -11.13 -22.41
C LEU A 108 2.14 -10.64 -22.44
N SER A 109 1.85 -9.59 -21.68
CA SER A 109 0.54 -8.92 -21.70
C SER A 109 0.23 -8.23 -23.03
N ASP A 110 1.22 -7.98 -23.91
CA ASP A 110 1.00 -7.49 -25.28
C ASP A 110 0.52 -8.60 -26.23
N THR A 111 0.81 -9.86 -25.88
CA THR A 111 0.49 -11.04 -26.69
C THR A 111 -0.79 -11.71 -26.19
N TYR A 112 -0.96 -11.85 -24.88
CA TYR A 112 -2.02 -12.64 -24.26
C TYR A 112 -2.99 -11.79 -23.44
N LYS A 113 -4.27 -12.18 -23.48
CA LYS A 113 -5.30 -11.64 -22.59
C LYS A 113 -5.20 -12.24 -21.19
N LEU A 114 -5.62 -11.48 -20.18
CA LEU A 114 -5.86 -12.01 -18.84
C LEU A 114 -7.12 -12.88 -18.86
N LEU A 115 -7.17 -13.88 -17.99
CA LEU A 115 -8.37 -14.67 -17.77
C LEU A 115 -9.04 -14.27 -16.46
N MET A 116 -10.36 -14.22 -16.46
CA MET A 116 -11.17 -13.97 -15.28
C MET A 116 -12.24 -15.06 -15.17
N PHE A 117 -12.33 -15.72 -14.02
CA PHE A 117 -13.32 -16.74 -13.73
C PHE A 117 -14.23 -16.31 -12.59
N VAL A 118 -15.52 -16.17 -12.87
CA VAL A 118 -16.55 -16.08 -11.83
C VAL A 118 -16.94 -17.49 -11.40
N PHE A 119 -16.35 -17.95 -10.31
CA PHE A 119 -16.53 -19.33 -9.83
C PHE A 119 -17.77 -19.44 -8.95
N GLY A 120 -18.38 -20.63 -8.97
CA GLY A 120 -19.55 -20.95 -8.17
C GLY A 120 -19.28 -21.49 -6.76
N GLY A 121 -20.35 -21.75 -6.01
CA GLY A 121 -20.27 -22.35 -4.67
C GLY A 121 -20.23 -21.33 -3.51
N GLY A 122 -19.77 -21.80 -2.34
CA GLY A 122 -19.91 -21.07 -1.06
C GLY A 122 -18.71 -20.24 -0.61
N ASP A 123 -17.61 -20.25 -1.36
CA ASP A 123 -16.43 -19.47 -1.01
C ASP A 123 -16.61 -17.99 -1.38
N GLY A 124 -16.42 -17.11 -0.40
CA GLY A 124 -16.59 -15.66 -0.52
C GLY A 124 -15.31 -14.90 -0.83
N THR A 125 -14.21 -15.55 -1.20
CA THR A 125 -12.88 -14.93 -1.35
C THR A 125 -12.51 -14.77 -2.83
N ALA A 126 -12.05 -13.59 -3.24
CA ALA A 126 -11.46 -13.41 -4.56
C ALA A 126 -9.96 -13.75 -4.51
N TYR A 127 -9.38 -14.08 -5.65
CA TYR A 127 -7.98 -14.44 -5.79
C TYR A 127 -7.40 -13.92 -7.11
N GLY A 128 -6.10 -13.67 -7.13
CA GLY A 128 -5.36 -13.18 -8.27
C GLY A 128 -3.97 -13.79 -8.34
N GLY A 129 -3.45 -13.90 -9.56
CA GLY A 129 -2.13 -14.47 -9.83
C GLY A 129 -1.98 -14.74 -11.31
N GLY A 130 -1.47 -15.92 -11.65
CA GLY A 130 -1.35 -16.32 -13.05
C GLY A 130 -1.13 -17.81 -13.26
N ALA A 131 -0.93 -18.19 -14.52
CA ALA A 131 -0.77 -19.57 -14.95
C ALA A 131 0.32 -19.72 -16.03
N GLU A 132 0.98 -20.88 -16.00
CA GLU A 132 1.99 -21.33 -16.98
C GLU A 132 3.15 -20.33 -17.24
N ASP A 133 3.49 -19.50 -16.24
CA ASP A 133 4.46 -18.40 -16.33
C ASP A 133 4.22 -17.51 -17.57
N LYS A 134 2.94 -17.34 -17.94
CA LYS A 134 2.55 -16.69 -19.20
C LYS A 134 1.44 -15.67 -19.05
N ILE A 135 0.34 -16.02 -18.37
CA ILE A 135 -0.85 -15.19 -18.31
C ILE A 135 -1.23 -14.83 -16.88
N GLY A 136 -1.78 -13.63 -16.70
CA GLY A 136 -2.45 -13.25 -15.45
C GLY A 136 -3.85 -13.85 -15.39
N VAL A 137 -4.27 -14.29 -14.20
CA VAL A 137 -5.58 -14.89 -13.96
C VAL A 137 -6.18 -14.34 -12.67
N MET A 138 -7.49 -14.07 -12.71
CA MET A 138 -8.30 -13.67 -11.56
C MET A 138 -9.46 -14.66 -11.35
N TRP A 139 -9.80 -14.91 -10.10
CA TRP A 139 -10.91 -15.75 -9.68
C TRP A 139 -11.75 -15.01 -8.68
N THR A 140 -13.06 -14.97 -8.88
CA THR A 140 -13.95 -14.23 -7.97
C THR A 140 -15.27 -14.96 -7.81
N PRO A 141 -15.90 -14.94 -6.62
CA PRO A 141 -17.29 -15.32 -6.48
C PRO A 141 -18.18 -14.14 -6.88
N ALA A 142 -19.41 -14.42 -7.33
CA ALA A 142 -20.38 -13.37 -7.66
C ALA A 142 -20.62 -12.39 -6.50
N ALA A 143 -20.53 -12.85 -5.25
CA ALA A 143 -20.69 -12.03 -4.04
C ALA A 143 -19.72 -10.84 -3.93
N ARG A 144 -18.57 -10.89 -4.62
CA ARG A 144 -17.58 -9.79 -4.63
C ARG A 144 -17.77 -8.79 -5.77
N ILE A 145 -18.65 -9.10 -6.71
CA ILE A 145 -18.85 -8.35 -7.96
C ILE A 145 -20.32 -8.05 -8.25
N HIS A 146 -21.23 -8.42 -7.35
CA HIS A 146 -22.66 -8.15 -7.51
C HIS A 146 -23.01 -6.65 -7.47
N LYS A 147 -22.10 -5.81 -6.95
CA LYS A 147 -22.25 -4.34 -6.90
C LYS A 147 -20.89 -3.65 -6.93
N THR A 148 -20.86 -2.42 -7.42
CA THR A 148 -19.71 -1.53 -7.32
C THR A 148 -19.55 -0.96 -5.90
N PRO A 149 -18.33 -0.55 -5.49
CA PRO A 149 -17.07 -0.62 -6.22
C PRO A 149 -16.48 -2.04 -6.25
N TYR A 150 -15.79 -2.38 -7.35
CA TYR A 150 -15.14 -3.69 -7.51
C TYR A 150 -13.74 -3.72 -6.89
N GLY A 151 -13.63 -3.36 -5.60
CA GLY A 151 -12.36 -3.29 -4.87
C GLY A 151 -11.57 -4.59 -4.93
N ALA A 152 -12.24 -5.73 -4.66
CA ALA A 152 -11.63 -7.04 -4.74
C ALA A 152 -11.01 -7.31 -6.13
N LEU A 153 -11.70 -7.01 -7.24
CA LEU A 153 -11.12 -7.21 -8.58
C LEU A 153 -9.93 -6.29 -8.84
N ALA A 154 -9.99 -5.05 -8.39
CA ALA A 154 -8.87 -4.12 -8.52
C ALA A 154 -7.62 -4.65 -7.78
N HIS A 155 -7.81 -5.23 -6.59
CA HIS A 155 -6.75 -5.88 -5.82
C HIS A 155 -6.21 -7.13 -6.52
N GLU A 156 -7.08 -8.08 -6.90
CA GLU A 156 -6.66 -9.35 -7.50
C GLU A 156 -5.98 -9.16 -8.86
N MET A 157 -6.43 -8.19 -9.65
CA MET A 157 -5.73 -7.82 -10.89
C MET A 157 -4.32 -7.30 -10.60
N GLY A 158 -4.12 -6.63 -9.45
CA GLY A 158 -2.79 -6.24 -8.99
C GLY A 158 -1.84 -7.44 -8.88
N HIS A 159 -2.29 -8.56 -8.30
CA HIS A 159 -1.52 -9.79 -8.26
C HIS A 159 -1.26 -10.38 -9.65
N SER A 160 -2.19 -10.27 -10.59
CA SER A 160 -1.95 -10.67 -11.98
C SER A 160 -0.84 -9.85 -12.64
N PHE A 161 -0.77 -8.54 -12.40
CA PHE A 161 0.31 -7.69 -12.92
C PHE A 161 1.65 -7.94 -12.22
N GLN A 162 1.65 -8.24 -10.92
CA GLN A 162 2.85 -8.67 -10.20
C GLN A 162 3.40 -9.98 -10.77
N TYR A 163 2.51 -10.94 -11.10
CA TYR A 163 2.88 -12.18 -11.77
C TYR A 163 3.44 -11.91 -13.17
N LEU A 164 2.79 -11.08 -13.98
CA LEU A 164 3.27 -10.72 -15.32
C LEU A 164 4.64 -10.04 -15.28
N ALA A 165 4.90 -9.18 -14.30
CA ALA A 165 6.23 -8.58 -14.12
C ALA A 165 7.33 -9.66 -13.96
N LYS A 166 7.05 -10.77 -13.26
CA LYS A 166 7.95 -11.93 -13.19
C LYS A 166 8.04 -12.64 -14.55
N CYS A 167 6.92 -12.90 -15.21
CA CYS A 167 6.88 -13.59 -16.50
C CYS A 167 7.63 -12.84 -17.61
N ASP A 168 7.70 -11.51 -17.53
CA ASP A 168 8.49 -10.65 -18.40
C ASP A 168 10.01 -10.75 -18.14
N GLY A 169 10.45 -11.66 -17.27
CA GLY A 169 11.85 -11.97 -16.99
C GLY A 169 12.45 -11.22 -15.79
N ASN A 170 11.66 -10.43 -15.05
CA ASN A 170 12.15 -9.71 -13.88
C ASN A 170 12.12 -10.59 -12.63
N TRP A 171 12.90 -10.22 -11.60
CA TRP A 171 12.82 -10.93 -10.32
C TRP A 171 11.47 -10.73 -9.64
N ALA A 172 10.92 -9.50 -9.68
CA ALA A 172 9.58 -9.14 -9.21
C ALA A 172 9.24 -9.72 -7.82
N TYR A 173 10.24 -9.75 -6.93
CA TYR A 173 10.15 -10.32 -5.58
C TYR A 173 9.57 -11.76 -5.54
N SER A 174 9.76 -12.54 -6.61
CA SER A 174 9.04 -13.79 -6.86
C SER A 174 9.36 -14.95 -5.92
N SER A 175 10.30 -14.78 -4.99
CA SER A 175 10.36 -15.58 -3.77
C SER A 175 10.60 -14.69 -2.54
N PRO A 176 10.17 -15.13 -1.34
CA PRO A 176 10.60 -14.53 -0.09
C PRO A 176 12.13 -14.46 0.00
N ILE A 177 12.61 -13.50 0.80
CA ILE A 177 14.01 -13.46 1.22
C ILE A 177 14.34 -14.70 2.05
N GLU A 178 15.58 -15.17 1.95
CA GLU A 178 16.06 -16.31 2.74
C GLU A 178 15.73 -16.15 4.23
N GLY A 179 15.16 -17.20 4.83
CA GLY A 179 14.69 -17.19 6.21
C GLY A 179 13.26 -16.66 6.41
N SER A 180 12.65 -16.03 5.41
CA SER A 180 11.25 -15.58 5.46
C SER A 180 10.29 -16.59 4.84
N ARG A 181 9.09 -16.72 5.42
CA ARG A 181 8.00 -17.60 4.98
C ARG A 181 6.95 -16.89 4.12
N GLY A 182 7.12 -15.60 3.84
CA GLY A 182 6.13 -14.81 3.09
C GLY A 182 6.74 -13.52 2.55
N ASN A 183 5.91 -12.72 1.86
CA ASN A 183 6.37 -11.46 1.29
C ASN A 183 5.25 -10.41 1.27
N SER A 184 5.16 -9.59 2.31
CA SER A 184 4.07 -8.62 2.48
C SER A 184 3.98 -7.56 1.38
N ILE A 185 5.02 -7.36 0.58
CA ILE A 185 4.99 -6.39 -0.54
C ILE A 185 3.93 -6.74 -1.58
N PHE A 186 3.59 -8.02 -1.78
CA PHE A 186 2.56 -8.44 -2.73
C PHE A 186 1.21 -7.84 -2.35
N GLU A 187 0.78 -8.08 -1.10
CA GLU A 187 -0.49 -7.57 -0.58
C GLU A 187 -0.49 -6.04 -0.47
N MET A 188 0.59 -5.46 0.05
CA MET A 188 0.70 -4.00 0.19
C MET A 188 0.63 -3.31 -1.17
N THR A 189 1.25 -3.90 -2.20
CA THR A 189 1.22 -3.36 -3.55
C THR A 189 -0.15 -3.53 -4.19
N SER A 190 -0.82 -4.67 -4.03
CA SER A 190 -2.17 -4.86 -4.57
C SER A 190 -3.18 -3.91 -3.91
N GLN A 191 -3.05 -3.65 -2.61
CA GLN A 191 -3.83 -2.59 -1.94
C GLN A 191 -3.48 -1.19 -2.42
N TYR A 192 -2.21 -0.90 -2.70
CA TYR A 192 -1.81 0.35 -3.34
C TYR A 192 -2.46 0.50 -4.72
N MET A 193 -2.41 -0.53 -5.56
CA MET A 193 -2.99 -0.53 -6.91
C MET A 193 -4.49 -0.31 -6.88
N LEU A 194 -5.22 -1.03 -6.00
CA LEU A 194 -6.62 -0.77 -5.71
C LEU A 194 -6.84 0.70 -5.36
N TRP A 195 -6.07 1.24 -4.41
CA TRP A 195 -6.25 2.60 -3.93
C TRP A 195 -5.92 3.68 -4.98
N GLN A 196 -5.15 3.35 -6.02
CA GLN A 196 -4.95 4.25 -7.16
C GLN A 196 -6.22 4.42 -7.99
N VAL A 197 -6.91 3.31 -8.31
CA VAL A 197 -8.12 3.33 -9.14
C VAL A 197 -9.38 3.64 -8.33
N TYR A 198 -9.35 3.42 -7.03
CA TYR A 198 -10.40 3.80 -6.08
C TYR A 198 -9.84 4.65 -4.92
N PRO A 199 -9.66 5.97 -5.10
CA PRO A 199 -9.17 6.85 -4.04
C PRO A 199 -10.00 6.82 -2.74
N GLU A 200 -11.30 6.52 -2.85
CA GLU A 200 -12.26 6.38 -1.73
C GLU A 200 -12.19 5.01 -1.02
N TRP A 201 -11.21 4.16 -1.32
CA TRP A 201 -11.08 2.83 -0.71
C TRP A 201 -11.10 2.84 0.82
N ILE A 202 -10.37 3.77 1.43
CA ILE A 202 -10.34 3.93 2.89
C ILE A 202 -11.70 4.33 3.48
N THR A 203 -12.66 4.73 2.64
CA THR A 203 -14.05 5.01 2.99
C THR A 203 -14.91 3.75 2.93
N PHE A 204 -14.98 3.07 1.78
CA PHE A 204 -15.88 1.92 1.62
C PHE A 204 -15.33 0.60 2.19
N GLU A 205 -14.03 0.49 2.43
CA GLU A 205 -13.39 -0.59 3.19
C GLU A 205 -12.61 -0.04 4.40
N ASN A 206 -13.23 0.90 5.12
CA ASN A 206 -12.62 1.62 6.25
C ASN A 206 -12.06 0.73 7.38
N TYR A 207 -12.45 -0.54 7.45
CA TYR A 207 -11.87 -1.49 8.39
C TYR A 207 -10.35 -1.66 8.18
N HIS A 208 -9.82 -1.49 6.95
CA HIS A 208 -8.38 -1.51 6.71
C HIS A 208 -7.66 -0.35 7.40
N LEU A 209 -8.19 0.87 7.27
CA LEU A 209 -7.65 2.05 7.93
C LEU A 209 -7.76 1.93 9.46
N LYS A 210 -8.91 1.51 9.99
CA LYS A 210 -9.08 1.26 11.43
C LYS A 210 -8.06 0.26 11.98
N ALA A 211 -7.81 -0.82 11.25
CA ALA A 211 -6.79 -1.79 11.63
C ALA A 211 -5.39 -1.17 11.60
N PHE A 212 -5.05 -0.40 10.56
CA PHE A 212 -3.76 0.28 10.45
C PHE A 212 -3.48 1.22 11.63
N LEU A 213 -4.46 2.02 12.05
CA LEU A 213 -4.29 2.97 13.17
C LEU A 213 -3.91 2.29 14.48
N GLY A 214 -4.32 1.04 14.71
CA GLY A 214 -3.90 0.24 15.86
C GLY A 214 -2.57 -0.50 15.70
N LYS A 215 -1.94 -0.40 14.52
CA LYS A 215 -0.79 -1.20 14.09
C LYS A 215 0.36 -0.33 13.56
N THR A 216 0.32 0.98 13.74
CA THR A 216 1.33 1.93 13.23
C THR A 216 2.75 1.69 13.77
N HIS A 217 2.86 1.06 14.94
CA HIS A 217 4.13 0.74 15.59
C HIS A 217 4.85 -0.49 15.00
N TYR A 218 4.17 -1.32 14.20
CA TYR A 218 4.81 -2.46 13.54
C TYR A 218 5.77 -2.01 12.44
N ALA A 219 6.73 -2.87 12.11
CA ALA A 219 7.73 -2.56 11.11
C ALA A 219 7.11 -2.29 9.73
N PHE A 220 7.79 -1.49 8.90
CA PHE A 220 7.44 -1.46 7.48
C PHE A 220 7.64 -2.88 6.88
N LEU A 221 6.69 -3.34 6.06
CA LEU A 221 6.59 -4.72 5.53
C LEU A 221 6.22 -5.80 6.56
N HIS A 222 5.73 -5.43 7.74
CA HIS A 222 5.22 -6.41 8.69
C HIS A 222 3.92 -7.08 8.20
N GLU A 223 3.82 -8.39 8.34
CA GLU A 223 2.71 -9.22 7.87
C GLU A 223 1.36 -8.84 8.47
N THR A 224 1.33 -8.47 9.76
CA THR A 224 0.18 -7.90 10.46
C THR A 224 -0.44 -6.67 9.77
N ASN A 225 0.33 -5.95 8.95
CA ASN A 225 -0.08 -4.74 8.23
C ASN A 225 -0.17 -4.92 6.71
N GLN A 226 0.06 -6.13 6.17
CA GLN A 226 0.21 -6.32 4.72
C GLN A 226 -1.02 -5.88 3.91
N TYR A 227 -2.22 -6.02 4.48
CA TYR A 227 -3.47 -5.55 3.85
C TYR A 227 -3.86 -4.12 4.24
N HIS A 228 -3.13 -3.46 5.13
CA HIS A 228 -3.57 -2.22 5.80
C HIS A 228 -2.65 -1.03 5.58
N ALA A 229 -1.41 -1.23 5.12
CA ALA A 229 -0.39 -0.19 5.09
C ALA A 229 0.18 0.14 3.68
N PRO A 230 -0.65 0.32 2.62
CA PRO A 230 -0.13 0.71 1.30
C PRO A 230 0.44 2.14 1.25
N PHE A 231 0.26 2.92 2.31
CA PHE A 231 0.48 4.37 2.35
C PHE A 231 1.93 4.81 2.08
N VAL A 232 2.93 4.00 2.44
CA VAL A 232 4.34 4.30 2.11
C VAL A 232 4.56 4.25 0.59
N LEU A 233 3.89 3.35 -0.12
CA LEU A 233 4.00 3.25 -1.58
C LEU A 233 3.39 4.49 -2.26
N GLU A 234 2.30 5.03 -1.72
CA GLU A 234 1.71 6.31 -2.15
C GLU A 234 2.68 7.48 -1.95
N TYR A 235 3.35 7.54 -0.80
CA TYR A 235 4.32 8.59 -0.53
C TYR A 235 5.51 8.52 -1.50
N TRP A 236 6.03 7.32 -1.77
CA TRP A 236 7.09 7.12 -2.76
C TRP A 236 6.65 7.49 -4.18
N ALA A 237 5.43 7.12 -4.57
CA ALA A 237 4.85 7.50 -5.86
C ALA A 237 4.69 9.02 -5.99
N THR A 238 4.31 9.71 -4.90
CA THR A 238 4.26 11.18 -4.86
C THR A 238 5.64 11.80 -5.08
N LYS A 239 6.71 11.19 -4.54
CA LYS A 239 8.07 11.70 -4.68
C LYS A 239 8.71 11.45 -6.05
N HIS A 240 8.51 10.25 -6.59
CA HIS A 240 9.28 9.75 -7.73
C HIS A 240 8.45 9.55 -9.01
N GLY A 241 7.14 9.80 -8.94
CA GLY A 241 6.20 9.56 -10.04
C GLY A 241 5.34 8.31 -9.81
N ILE A 242 4.13 8.32 -10.38
CA ILE A 242 3.11 7.28 -10.15
C ILE A 242 3.56 5.87 -10.60
N ASP A 243 4.47 5.80 -11.57
CA ASP A 243 5.03 4.56 -12.12
C ASP A 243 6.21 4.00 -11.33
N PHE A 244 6.65 4.69 -10.26
CA PHE A 244 7.83 4.32 -9.52
C PHE A 244 7.69 2.97 -8.79
N ILE A 245 6.49 2.65 -8.28
CA ILE A 245 6.24 1.34 -7.66
C ILE A 245 6.35 0.24 -8.71
N GLY A 246 5.74 0.40 -9.88
CA GLY A 246 5.94 -0.52 -10.99
C GLY A 246 7.43 -0.65 -11.34
N LYS A 247 8.19 0.46 -11.36
CA LYS A 247 9.63 0.46 -11.64
C LYS A 247 10.40 -0.40 -10.63
N MET A 248 10.05 -0.32 -9.33
CA MET A 248 10.63 -1.19 -8.31
C MET A 248 10.38 -2.67 -8.63
N TRP A 249 9.15 -3.04 -8.97
CA TRP A 249 8.80 -4.43 -9.31
C TRP A 249 9.57 -4.95 -10.54
N ARG A 250 9.70 -4.13 -11.59
CA ARG A 250 10.46 -4.50 -12.80
C ARG A 250 11.97 -4.53 -12.58
N ASN A 251 12.51 -3.83 -11.58
CA ASN A 251 13.96 -3.67 -11.40
C ASN A 251 14.50 -4.23 -10.09
N ALA A 252 13.69 -4.95 -9.31
CA ALA A 252 14.16 -5.65 -8.11
C ALA A 252 15.22 -6.70 -8.50
N ILE A 253 16.25 -6.84 -7.66
CA ILE A 253 17.31 -7.84 -7.85
C ILE A 253 17.09 -9.00 -6.88
N LYS A 254 17.45 -10.22 -7.29
CA LYS A 254 17.35 -11.41 -6.44
C LYS A 254 18.07 -11.19 -5.11
N GLY A 255 17.35 -11.38 -4.00
CA GLY A 255 17.85 -11.17 -2.64
C GLY A 255 17.62 -9.76 -2.07
N GLU A 256 17.09 -8.82 -2.85
CA GLU A 256 16.63 -7.53 -2.34
C GLU A 256 15.22 -7.63 -1.78
N ASP A 257 15.02 -7.03 -0.61
CA ASP A 257 13.71 -6.66 -0.12
C ASP A 257 13.30 -5.30 -0.75
N PRO A 258 12.04 -4.87 -0.56
CA PRO A 258 11.57 -3.59 -1.08
C PRO A 258 12.34 -2.37 -0.56
N VAL A 259 12.87 -2.39 0.67
CA VAL A 259 13.66 -1.26 1.20
C VAL A 259 14.98 -1.13 0.45
N ARG A 260 15.73 -2.23 0.28
CA ARG A 260 16.98 -2.22 -0.50
C ARG A 260 16.74 -1.82 -1.96
N THR A 261 15.67 -2.34 -2.56
CA THR A 261 15.28 -1.97 -3.93
C THR A 261 15.01 -0.46 -4.02
N TYR A 262 14.25 0.10 -3.09
CA TYR A 262 13.96 1.53 -3.02
C TYR A 262 15.24 2.36 -2.90
N GLN A 263 16.09 2.03 -1.92
CA GLN A 263 17.34 2.75 -1.65
C GLN A 263 18.27 2.76 -2.86
N ARG A 264 18.43 1.62 -3.53
CA ARG A 264 19.25 1.52 -4.74
C ARG A 264 18.68 2.35 -5.89
N LEU A 265 17.37 2.24 -6.16
CA LEU A 265 16.74 2.92 -7.30
C LEU A 265 16.60 4.44 -7.10
N SER A 266 16.53 4.90 -5.86
CA SER A 266 16.49 6.32 -5.49
C SER A 266 17.86 6.90 -5.10
N ASN A 267 18.90 6.05 -5.03
CA ASN A 267 20.26 6.42 -4.64
C ASN A 267 20.33 7.18 -3.30
N ILE A 268 19.66 6.65 -2.27
CA ILE A 268 19.65 7.24 -0.93
C ILE A 268 20.32 6.32 0.09
N SER A 269 20.91 6.94 1.12
CA SER A 269 21.46 6.23 2.26
C SER A 269 20.37 5.77 3.23
N GLN A 270 20.73 4.90 4.18
CA GLN A 270 19.84 4.50 5.28
C GLN A 270 19.35 5.69 6.12
N THR A 271 20.21 6.69 6.34
CA THR A 271 19.83 7.91 7.08
C THR A 271 18.78 8.71 6.31
N ALA A 272 18.98 8.92 5.00
CA ALA A 272 18.02 9.61 4.17
C ALA A 272 16.69 8.83 4.06
N PHE A 273 16.74 7.49 3.98
CA PHE A 273 15.55 6.65 4.01
C PHE A 273 14.74 6.81 5.31
N ASN A 274 15.42 6.83 6.46
CA ASN A 274 14.78 7.12 7.75
C ASN A 274 14.11 8.50 7.76
N ASP A 275 14.79 9.53 7.24
CA ASP A 275 14.25 10.88 7.19
C ASP A 275 13.02 10.96 6.28
N GLU A 276 13.03 10.23 5.16
CA GLU A 276 11.90 10.15 4.24
C GLU A 276 10.68 9.44 4.83
N LEU A 277 10.86 8.29 5.48
CA LEU A 277 9.75 7.62 6.15
C LEU A 277 9.19 8.43 7.30
N PHE A 278 10.05 9.13 8.05
CA PHE A 278 9.58 10.03 9.09
C PHE A 278 8.73 11.17 8.51
N ASP A 279 9.11 11.75 7.38
CA ASP A 279 8.25 12.72 6.69
C ASP A 279 6.91 12.11 6.25
N ALA A 280 6.94 10.92 5.66
CA ALA A 280 5.74 10.19 5.25
C ALA A 280 4.77 10.00 6.42
N TYR A 281 5.27 9.54 7.58
CA TYR A 281 4.43 9.27 8.74
C TYR A 281 3.82 10.51 9.35
N ARG A 282 4.53 11.64 9.31
CA ARG A 282 3.94 12.92 9.69
C ARG A 282 2.80 13.31 8.75
N ARG A 283 2.90 13.03 7.46
CA ARG A 283 1.81 13.23 6.49
C ARG A 283 0.68 12.22 6.65
N PHE A 284 0.94 11.03 7.16
CA PHE A 284 -0.13 10.06 7.44
C PHE A 284 -1.01 10.52 8.60
N VAL A 285 -0.44 11.19 9.62
CA VAL A 285 -1.23 11.80 10.72
C VAL A 285 -2.27 12.78 10.18
N THR A 286 -1.93 13.52 9.13
CA THR A 286 -2.77 14.58 8.54
C THR A 286 -3.41 14.20 7.21
N TRP A 287 -3.14 12.99 6.71
CA TRP A 287 -3.47 12.48 5.37
C TRP A 287 -3.29 13.46 4.22
N ASP A 288 -2.21 14.24 4.22
CA ASP A 288 -2.01 15.32 3.26
C ASP A 288 -0.96 15.00 2.19
N MET A 289 -1.19 13.89 1.50
CA MET A 289 -0.52 13.60 0.24
C MET A 289 -1.40 14.11 -0.93
N PRO A 290 -0.84 14.80 -1.93
CA PRO A 290 -1.61 15.58 -2.91
C PRO A 290 -2.76 14.84 -3.59
N ARG A 291 -2.58 13.56 -3.96
CA ARG A 291 -3.62 12.77 -4.65
C ARG A 291 -4.81 12.46 -3.75
N ILE A 292 -4.56 12.23 -2.46
CA ILE A 292 -5.52 11.64 -1.54
C ILE A 292 -6.02 12.62 -0.48
N GLU A 293 -5.45 13.83 -0.40
CA GLU A 293 -5.76 14.81 0.64
C GLU A 293 -7.25 15.08 0.77
N LYS A 294 -7.93 15.36 -0.35
CA LYS A 294 -9.36 15.69 -0.34
C LYS A 294 -10.22 14.54 0.16
N VAL A 295 -9.98 13.33 -0.34
CA VAL A 295 -10.78 12.14 -0.01
C VAL A 295 -10.44 11.59 1.38
N SER A 296 -9.21 11.83 1.85
CA SER A 296 -8.73 11.34 3.15
C SER A 296 -8.88 12.33 4.29
N ALA A 297 -9.25 13.59 4.00
CA ALA A 297 -9.43 14.63 4.99
C ALA A 297 -10.32 14.24 6.19
N PRO A 298 -11.44 13.49 6.02
CA PRO A 298 -12.24 13.04 7.15
C PRO A 298 -11.50 12.15 8.14
N TYR A 299 -10.39 11.53 7.72
CA TYR A 299 -9.60 10.60 8.51
C TYR A 299 -8.34 11.22 9.14
N ALA A 300 -8.08 12.50 8.89
CA ALA A 300 -6.95 13.21 9.46
C ALA A 300 -7.09 13.36 10.98
N ASN A 301 -5.96 13.39 11.69
CA ASN A 301 -5.91 13.61 13.14
C ASN A 301 -6.65 12.53 13.97
N GLN A 302 -6.79 11.31 13.45
CA GLN A 302 -7.44 10.19 14.14
C GLN A 302 -6.47 9.20 14.81
N HIS A 303 -5.16 9.42 14.64
CA HIS A 303 -4.12 8.57 15.23
C HIS A 303 -4.16 8.58 16.75
N TYR A 304 -3.62 7.52 17.35
CA TYR A 304 -3.42 7.43 18.78
C TYR A 304 -2.17 6.61 19.10
N THR A 305 -1.70 6.71 20.33
CA THR A 305 -0.59 5.93 20.87
C THR A 305 -0.80 5.78 22.36
N ASN A 306 -0.62 4.58 22.88
CA ASN A 306 -0.70 4.33 24.31
C ASN A 306 0.66 4.60 24.98
N LEU A 307 0.63 5.32 26.10
CA LEU A 307 1.79 5.64 26.92
C LEU A 307 1.52 5.27 28.38
N ASP A 308 2.56 4.83 29.08
CA ASP A 308 2.53 4.60 30.52
C ASP A 308 3.04 5.86 31.25
N SER A 309 2.27 6.37 32.22
CA SER A 309 2.69 7.50 33.05
C SER A 309 3.81 7.06 34.00
N ILE A 310 4.92 7.82 34.03
CA ILE A 310 5.99 7.60 35.02
C ILE A 310 5.76 8.55 36.21
N SER A 311 5.81 9.85 35.96
CA SER A 311 5.56 10.91 36.95
C SER A 311 5.42 12.26 36.26
N GLY A 312 4.50 13.10 36.74
CA GLY A 312 4.30 14.46 36.19
C GLY A 312 4.06 14.43 34.67
N GLN A 313 4.95 15.10 33.92
CA GLN A 313 4.91 15.16 32.45
C GLN A 313 5.86 14.19 31.76
N ARG A 314 6.35 13.18 32.50
CA ARG A 314 7.23 12.13 31.99
C ARG A 314 6.44 10.87 31.70
N TRP A 315 6.61 10.37 30.49
CA TRP A 315 5.89 9.24 29.93
C TRP A 315 6.84 8.22 29.33
N ARG A 316 6.43 6.97 29.36
CA ARG A 316 7.09 5.88 28.66
C ARG A 316 6.18 5.38 27.54
N ILE A 317 6.74 4.97 26.40
CA ILE A 317 5.97 4.24 25.41
C ILE A 317 5.41 2.94 26.02
N ALA A 318 4.13 2.63 25.80
CA ALA A 318 3.54 1.40 26.30
C ALA A 318 4.09 0.18 25.53
N ALA A 319 4.16 -0.98 26.20
CA ALA A 319 4.78 -2.18 25.62
C ALA A 319 4.08 -2.65 24.33
N SER A 320 2.78 -2.38 24.23
CA SER A 320 1.93 -2.68 23.07
C SER A 320 2.12 -1.73 21.88
N HIS A 321 2.90 -0.66 22.02
CA HIS A 321 3.11 0.37 21.00
C HIS A 321 4.59 0.70 20.76
N VAL A 322 5.51 -0.10 21.31
CA VAL A 322 6.95 0.09 21.06
C VAL A 322 7.19 -0.01 19.55
N PRO A 323 7.73 1.04 18.90
CA PRO A 323 7.93 1.04 17.47
C PRO A 323 9.01 0.02 17.10
N GLN A 324 8.74 -0.78 16.07
CA GLN A 324 9.73 -1.63 15.42
C GLN A 324 10.46 -0.84 14.32
N ASN A 325 11.31 -1.49 13.52
CA ASN A 325 11.99 -0.86 12.37
C ASN A 325 11.00 -0.14 11.46
N TYR A 326 11.12 1.18 11.38
CA TYR A 326 10.24 2.04 10.60
C TYR A 326 8.78 2.01 11.07
N GLY A 327 8.47 1.46 12.23
CA GLY A 327 7.20 1.67 12.90
C GLY A 327 7.17 3.05 13.55
N TYR A 328 5.98 3.62 13.73
CA TYR A 328 5.82 4.96 14.28
C TYR A 328 4.68 5.07 15.29
N ASN A 329 4.76 6.12 16.08
CA ASN A 329 3.77 6.55 17.04
C ASN A 329 3.39 8.00 16.72
N ALA A 330 2.11 8.32 16.89
CA ALA A 330 1.59 9.67 16.78
C ALA A 330 0.82 9.98 18.06
N ILE A 331 1.40 10.84 18.87
CA ILE A 331 0.97 11.16 20.23
C ILE A 331 0.23 12.49 20.19
N PRO A 332 -1.09 12.51 20.47
CA PRO A 332 -1.85 13.76 20.51
C PRO A 332 -1.46 14.57 21.75
N LEU A 333 -1.27 15.87 21.57
CA LEU A 333 -0.86 16.81 22.61
C LEU A 333 -1.88 17.93 22.76
N ALA A 334 -2.00 18.47 23.97
CA ALA A 334 -2.81 19.65 24.22
C ALA A 334 -2.15 20.88 23.56
N VAL A 335 -2.93 21.65 22.80
CA VAL A 335 -2.48 22.96 22.31
C VAL A 335 -2.28 23.90 23.52
N PRO A 336 -1.07 24.45 23.74
CA PRO A 336 -0.79 25.34 24.86
C PRO A 336 -1.77 26.52 24.90
N GLN A 337 -2.23 26.88 26.09
CA GLN A 337 -3.10 28.05 26.31
C GLN A 337 -2.25 29.19 26.89
N GLY A 338 -2.47 30.42 26.41
CA GLY A 338 -1.77 31.62 26.88
C GLY A 338 -0.62 32.07 25.97
N GLU A 339 0.22 32.97 26.47
CA GLU A 339 1.27 33.65 25.68
C GLU A 339 2.47 32.75 25.37
N ASN A 340 2.74 31.74 26.20
CA ASN A 340 3.86 30.82 25.99
C ASN A 340 3.45 29.65 25.09
N ASN A 341 3.74 29.78 23.79
CA ASN A 341 3.49 28.77 22.77
C ASN A 341 4.72 27.89 22.45
N LEU A 342 5.80 27.99 23.23
CA LEU A 342 6.99 27.18 23.04
C LEU A 342 6.88 25.84 23.79
N VAL A 343 6.57 24.79 23.05
CA VAL A 343 6.60 23.41 23.57
C VAL A 343 8.03 22.89 23.53
N LYS A 344 8.42 22.14 24.57
CA LYS A 344 9.71 21.46 24.64
C LYS A 344 9.54 19.98 24.96
N LEU A 345 10.45 19.18 24.42
CA LEU A 345 10.56 17.75 24.62
C LEU A 345 11.98 17.42 25.11
N GLN A 346 12.10 16.64 26.19
CA GLN A 346 13.28 15.82 26.44
C GLN A 346 12.97 14.40 25.97
N PHE A 347 13.80 13.88 25.08
CA PHE A 347 13.67 12.55 24.50
C PHE A 347 14.78 11.63 25.01
N ALA A 348 14.40 10.42 25.43
CA ALA A 348 15.32 9.41 25.90
C ALA A 348 14.99 8.04 25.28
N GLY A 349 15.71 7.68 24.22
CA GLY A 349 15.71 6.33 23.66
C GLY A 349 16.29 5.32 24.65
N MET A 350 15.69 4.14 24.69
CA MET A 350 16.02 3.08 25.64
C MET A 350 16.52 1.84 24.90
N THR A 351 17.53 1.18 25.46
CA THR A 351 18.03 -0.13 25.01
C THR A 351 17.67 -1.26 25.96
N THR A 352 16.97 -0.95 27.06
CA THR A 352 16.40 -1.89 28.02
C THR A 352 14.97 -1.46 28.35
N TYR A 353 14.02 -2.41 28.38
CA TYR A 353 12.61 -2.07 28.57
C TYR A 353 11.83 -3.24 29.17
N ASN A 354 11.27 -3.11 30.37
CA ASN A 354 10.27 -4.04 30.97
C ASN A 354 10.42 -5.54 30.60
N ASN A 355 11.55 -6.18 30.89
CA ASN A 355 11.84 -7.60 30.54
C ASN A 355 11.76 -7.94 29.04
N VAL A 356 11.63 -6.96 28.16
CA VAL A 356 11.74 -7.06 26.71
C VAL A 356 13.20 -6.86 26.32
N THR A 357 13.81 -7.89 25.77
CA THR A 357 15.12 -7.80 25.12
C THR A 357 14.97 -6.91 23.89
N VAL A 358 15.82 -5.87 23.79
CA VAL A 358 15.99 -5.11 22.55
C VAL A 358 17.07 -5.84 21.74
N PRO A 359 16.72 -6.51 20.63
CA PRO A 359 17.72 -7.14 19.77
C PRO A 359 18.62 -6.05 19.16
N GLN A 360 19.92 -6.33 19.04
CA GLN A 360 20.90 -5.45 18.38
C GLN A 360 20.81 -3.98 18.82
N PRO A 361 20.99 -3.69 20.12
CA PRO A 361 20.86 -2.34 20.66
C PRO A 361 21.80 -1.32 19.99
N GLU A 362 22.92 -1.76 19.40
CA GLU A 362 23.84 -0.97 18.60
C GLU A 362 23.22 -0.40 17.32
N ASN A 363 22.19 -1.05 16.77
CA ASN A 363 21.44 -0.60 15.59
C ASN A 363 20.34 0.42 15.93
N SER A 364 20.12 0.70 17.21
CA SER A 364 19.05 1.59 17.65
C SER A 364 19.17 3.01 17.10
N GLY A 365 18.01 3.55 16.74
CA GLY A 365 17.86 4.93 16.32
C GLY A 365 16.41 5.36 16.31
N TRP A 366 16.20 6.68 16.37
CA TRP A 366 14.88 7.28 16.41
C TRP A 366 14.81 8.49 15.47
N ARG A 367 13.59 8.81 15.05
CA ARG A 367 13.23 10.14 14.56
C ARG A 367 12.07 10.67 15.36
N TYR A 368 12.11 11.95 15.70
CA TYR A 368 11.00 12.59 16.42
C TYR A 368 10.87 14.07 16.04
N GLY A 369 9.65 14.59 16.17
CA GLY A 369 9.32 15.93 15.75
C GLY A 369 7.83 16.24 15.88
N PHE A 370 7.49 17.52 15.87
CA PHE A 370 6.13 18.01 16.10
C PHE A 370 5.38 18.29 14.80
N ILE A 371 4.05 18.25 14.87
CA ILE A 371 3.15 18.72 13.81
C ILE A 371 2.05 19.56 14.45
N ALA A 372 1.78 20.72 13.88
CA ALA A 372 0.59 21.51 14.19
C ALA A 372 -0.34 21.60 12.98
N VAL A 373 -1.65 21.53 13.22
CA VAL A 373 -2.70 21.70 12.21
C VAL A 373 -3.60 22.86 12.66
N SER A 374 -3.77 23.88 11.82
CA SER A 374 -4.68 24.99 12.12
C SER A 374 -6.15 24.61 11.96
N LYS A 375 -7.05 25.43 12.47
CA LYS A 375 -8.51 25.31 12.27
C LYS A 375 -8.93 25.30 10.80
N GLU A 376 -8.14 25.94 9.94
CA GLU A 376 -8.33 25.99 8.49
C GLU A 376 -7.64 24.82 7.78
N GLY A 377 -7.08 23.87 8.54
CA GLY A 377 -6.40 22.70 8.02
C GLY A 377 -4.97 22.96 7.55
N LYS A 378 -4.34 24.10 7.86
CA LYS A 378 -2.92 24.35 7.48
C LYS A 378 -1.98 23.52 8.35
N ARG A 379 -1.09 22.74 7.74
CA ARG A 379 -0.08 21.94 8.46
C ARG A 379 1.23 22.72 8.63
N THR A 380 1.83 22.62 9.80
CA THR A 380 3.18 23.11 10.11
C THR A 380 3.99 21.97 10.70
N TYR A 381 5.05 21.57 10.01
CA TYR A 381 5.95 20.49 10.45
C TYR A 381 7.16 21.10 11.17
N GLY A 382 7.42 20.60 12.38
CA GLY A 382 8.65 20.93 13.11
C GLY A 382 9.89 20.27 12.51
N GLU A 383 11.05 20.65 13.04
CA GLU A 383 12.32 20.01 12.71
C GLU A 383 12.30 18.50 13.03
N THR A 384 13.11 17.75 12.30
CA THR A 384 13.33 16.32 12.54
C THR A 384 14.57 16.15 13.41
N TYR A 385 14.39 15.56 14.59
CA TYR A 385 15.45 15.25 15.53
C TYR A 385 15.75 13.76 15.53
N HIS A 386 16.98 13.37 15.86
CA HIS A 386 17.45 11.98 15.81
C HIS A 386 18.34 11.55 16.98
N ASN A 387 18.68 12.47 17.89
CA ASN A 387 19.56 12.16 19.01
C ASN A 387 18.87 11.20 19.99
N PRO A 388 19.50 10.05 20.36
CA PRO A 388 18.94 9.10 21.32
C PRO A 388 18.68 9.70 22.70
N GLN A 389 19.49 10.68 23.10
CA GLN A 389 19.26 11.51 24.28
C GLN A 389 19.29 12.95 23.78
N GLY A 390 18.13 13.59 23.72
CA GLY A 390 18.00 14.85 22.98
C GLY A 390 16.94 15.78 23.51
N GLN A 391 17.01 17.02 23.06
CA GLN A 391 16.01 18.04 23.33
C GLN A 391 15.44 18.54 22.00
N ALA A 392 14.15 18.78 21.97
CA ALA A 392 13.45 19.38 20.85
C ALA A 392 12.55 20.52 21.34
N SER A 393 12.34 21.51 20.47
CA SER A 393 11.45 22.63 20.78
C SER A 393 10.64 23.03 19.57
N PHE A 394 9.41 23.50 19.78
CA PHE A 394 8.51 23.86 18.70
C PHE A 394 7.62 25.03 19.11
N ASN A 395 7.66 26.09 18.32
CA ASN A 395 6.77 27.24 18.46
C ASN A 395 5.43 26.89 17.82
N VAL A 396 4.41 26.66 18.65
CA VAL A 396 3.08 26.29 18.18
C VAL A 396 2.45 27.50 17.46
N PRO A 397 2.08 27.38 16.17
CA PRO A 397 1.43 28.47 15.44
C PRO A 397 0.11 28.91 16.07
N GLN A 398 -0.25 30.18 15.88
CA GLN A 398 -1.58 30.67 16.22
C GLN A 398 -2.67 29.89 15.46
N ASN A 399 -3.87 29.82 16.03
CA ASN A 399 -5.02 29.08 15.48
C ASN A 399 -4.80 27.57 15.30
N THR A 400 -3.81 26.97 15.96
CA THR A 400 -3.63 25.51 16.01
C THR A 400 -4.83 24.84 16.66
N GLU A 401 -5.41 23.85 15.98
CA GLU A 401 -6.46 22.97 16.47
C GLU A 401 -5.89 21.64 16.97
N PHE A 402 -4.98 21.03 16.20
CA PHE A 402 -4.33 19.77 16.57
C PHE A 402 -2.81 19.96 16.71
N LEU A 403 -2.26 19.40 17.78
CA LEU A 403 -0.81 19.32 18.01
C LEU A 403 -0.42 17.86 18.25
N TRP A 404 0.63 17.42 17.57
CA TRP A 404 1.12 16.05 17.62
C TRP A 404 2.63 16.00 17.87
N LEU A 405 3.07 14.99 18.61
CA LEU A 405 4.45 14.50 18.57
C LEU A 405 4.46 13.18 17.81
N VAL A 406 5.29 13.09 16.78
CA VAL A 406 5.53 11.84 16.05
C VAL A 406 6.89 11.29 16.46
N VAL A 407 6.96 9.99 16.74
CA VAL A 407 8.20 9.26 17.04
C VAL A 407 8.24 8.01 16.17
N MET A 408 9.38 7.75 15.52
CA MET A 408 9.58 6.60 14.64
C MET A 408 10.84 5.83 15.05
N GLY A 409 10.77 4.51 14.99
CA GLY A 409 11.94 3.63 15.02
C GLY A 409 12.76 3.77 13.75
N ALA A 410 14.02 4.21 13.86
CA ALA A 410 14.85 4.61 12.73
C ALA A 410 16.23 3.92 12.80
N PRO A 411 16.33 2.65 12.40
CA PRO A 411 17.54 1.86 12.58
C PRO A 411 18.72 2.44 11.81
N ARG A 412 19.93 2.30 12.34
CA ARG A 412 21.17 2.81 11.74
C ARG A 412 21.54 2.09 10.44
N GLU A 413 21.23 0.80 10.38
CA GLU A 413 21.38 -0.08 9.24
C GLU A 413 20.07 -0.79 8.94
N HIS A 414 19.76 -1.01 7.66
CA HIS A 414 18.58 -1.76 7.29
C HIS A 414 18.81 -3.27 7.45
N HIS A 415 18.02 -3.85 8.36
CA HIS A 415 17.82 -5.29 8.44
C HIS A 415 16.44 -5.66 7.90
N VAL A 416 16.41 -6.76 7.14
CA VAL A 416 15.20 -7.27 6.52
C VAL A 416 14.25 -7.76 7.61
N HIS A 417 12.99 -7.31 7.56
CA HIS A 417 11.94 -7.89 8.38
C HIS A 417 11.61 -9.30 7.88
N LEU A 418 12.03 -10.32 8.62
CA LEU A 418 11.75 -11.72 8.28
C LEU A 418 10.38 -12.12 8.81
N ILE A 419 9.48 -12.58 7.94
CA ILE A 419 8.24 -13.26 8.36
C ILE A 419 8.58 -14.71 8.75
N ASP A 420 9.00 -14.94 10.00
CA ASP A 420 9.47 -16.24 10.49
C ASP A 420 8.72 -16.75 11.73
N GLY A 421 7.79 -15.95 12.26
CA GLY A 421 7.00 -16.24 13.46
C GLY A 421 7.75 -16.07 14.79
N LYS A 422 8.94 -15.45 14.78
CA LYS A 422 9.78 -15.26 15.97
C LYS A 422 9.76 -13.80 16.44
N GLU A 423 8.82 -13.49 17.33
CA GLU A 423 8.65 -12.14 17.88
C GLU A 423 9.87 -11.64 18.66
N GLU A 424 10.61 -12.54 19.30
CA GLU A 424 11.80 -12.24 20.09
C GLU A 424 12.98 -11.72 19.26
N THR A 425 12.94 -11.93 17.94
CA THR A 425 13.96 -11.45 17.00
C THR A 425 13.62 -10.10 16.39
N LYS A 426 12.41 -9.58 16.62
CA LYS A 426 11.96 -8.32 16.02
C LYS A 426 12.58 -7.14 16.76
N GLU A 427 13.30 -6.31 16.02
CA GLU A 427 13.89 -5.07 16.51
C GLU A 427 12.79 -4.11 17.02
N ARG A 428 13.01 -3.54 18.19
CA ARG A 428 12.03 -2.71 18.93
C ARG A 428 12.76 -1.55 19.60
N TRP A 429 12.21 -0.35 19.49
CA TRP A 429 12.90 0.89 19.84
C TRP A 429 12.15 1.67 20.94
N PRO A 430 12.19 1.21 22.19
CA PRO A 430 11.50 1.86 23.29
C PRO A 430 12.09 3.23 23.62
N TYR A 431 11.27 4.10 24.21
CA TYR A 431 11.69 5.45 24.58
C TYR A 431 10.85 6.02 25.74
N GLU A 432 11.38 7.06 26.36
CA GLU A 432 10.69 7.97 27.26
C GLU A 432 10.68 9.38 26.71
N ILE A 433 9.65 10.12 27.09
CA ILE A 433 9.51 11.55 26.79
C ILE A 433 9.18 12.33 28.05
N GLU A 434 9.69 13.55 28.14
CA GLU A 434 9.23 14.55 29.10
C GLU A 434 8.80 15.82 28.35
N LEU A 435 7.61 16.31 28.64
CA LEU A 435 7.02 17.46 27.95
C LEU A 435 6.94 18.69 28.85
N MET A 436 7.27 19.85 28.30
CA MET A 436 7.10 21.14 28.96
C MET A 436 6.14 22.01 28.15
N ASN A 437 5.31 22.77 28.85
CA ASN A 437 4.29 23.68 28.30
C ASN A 437 3.21 23.00 27.44
N THR A 438 3.10 21.67 27.48
CA THR A 438 2.00 20.88 26.90
C THR A 438 1.81 19.60 27.73
N LYS A 439 0.76 18.83 27.45
CA LYS A 439 0.46 17.52 28.05
C LYS A 439 -0.03 16.55 26.99
N VAL A 440 0.22 15.27 27.21
CA VAL A 440 -0.33 14.17 26.41
C VAL A 440 -1.87 14.14 26.54
N LEU A 441 -2.57 13.90 25.43
CA LEU A 441 -4.03 13.68 25.38
C LEU A 441 -4.40 12.19 25.23
N ALA A 442 -3.42 11.29 25.16
CA ALA A 442 -3.59 9.87 24.93
C ALA A 442 -4.51 9.18 25.96
N LYS A 443 -5.13 8.08 25.53
CA LYS A 443 -5.82 7.13 26.42
C LYS A 443 -4.78 6.41 27.27
N THR A 444 -4.87 6.54 28.58
CA THR A 444 -4.06 5.79 29.53
C THR A 444 -4.57 4.35 29.62
N THR A 445 -3.65 3.38 29.65
CA THR A 445 -3.93 1.99 30.01
C THR A 445 -4.39 1.95 31.47
N GLY A 446 -5.70 2.06 31.69
CA GLY A 446 -6.32 2.09 33.03
C GLY A 446 -7.69 2.75 33.09
N GLU A 447 -8.09 3.53 32.09
CA GLU A 447 -9.45 4.06 31.98
C GLU A 447 -10.27 3.22 31.00
N THR A 448 -10.83 2.11 31.50
CA THR A 448 -11.96 1.44 30.85
C THR A 448 -13.15 2.40 30.80
N LYS A 449 -13.68 2.64 29.60
CA LYS A 449 -15.10 2.90 29.42
C LYS A 449 -15.76 1.65 28.87
#